data_AF-A0A3B9XEP1-F1
#
_entry.id   AF-A0A3B9XEP1-F1
#
_cell.length_a   1.000
_cell.length_b   1.000
_cell.length_c   1.000
_cell.angle_alpha   90.00
_cell.angle_beta   90.00
_cell.angle_gamma   90.00
#
_symmetry.space_group_name_H-M   'P 1'
#
loop_
_entity.id
_entity.type
_entity.pdbx_description
1 polymer ?
#
loop_
_entity_poly.entity_id
_entity_poly.type
_entity_poly.pdbx_seq_one_letter_code
_entity_poly.pdbx_strand_id
1 'polypeptide(L)'
;MNVYGGQSGMINRAKVLGGVQLGLFNTTETMAGFQLGMENSAKTVYGFQIGLWNSTDNLHGIQLGLVNLVSNGPIKFLPVFNIGI
;
A
#
# COMPACT_ATOMS: atom_id res chain seq x y z
N MET A 1 -4.23 -3.80 15.39
CA MET A 1 -5.45 -4.59 15.14
C MET A 1 -5.35 -5.25 13.78
N ASN A 2 -5.91 -6.45 13.60
CA ASN A 2 -6.02 -7.09 12.29
C ASN A 2 -7.39 -6.75 11.69
N VAL A 3 -7.44 -6.52 10.38
CA VAL A 3 -8.66 -6.19 9.66
C VAL A 3 -8.81 -7.17 8.50
N TYR A 4 -9.96 -7.83 8.43
CA TYR A 4 -10.34 -8.70 7.32
C TYR A 4 -11.66 -8.16 6.76
N GLY A 5 -11.71 -7.89 5.45
CA GLY A 5 -12.82 -7.18 4.81
C GLY A 5 -12.46 -5.74 4.45
N GLY A 6 -13.19 -4.75 4.98
CA GLY A 6 -13.05 -3.34 4.57
C GLY A 6 -12.81 -2.40 5.74
N GLN A 7 -11.96 -1.39 5.55
CA GLN A 7 -11.79 -0.26 6.46
C GLN A 7 -11.86 1.05 5.67
N SER A 8 -12.73 1.96 6.08
CA SER A 8 -12.84 3.29 5.47
C SER A 8 -12.81 4.40 6.51
N GLY A 9 -12.16 5.51 6.16
CA GLY A 9 -11.98 6.66 7.06
C GLY A 9 -10.87 7.59 6.58
N MET A 10 -10.72 8.76 7.20
CA MET A 10 -9.62 9.67 6.83
C MET A 10 -8.25 9.04 7.11
N ILE A 11 -8.14 8.30 8.22
CA ILE A 11 -6.93 7.60 8.63
C ILE A 11 -7.30 6.15 8.94
N ASN A 12 -6.66 5.23 8.23
CA ASN A 12 -6.82 3.79 8.45
C ASN A 12 -5.48 3.20 8.92
N ARG A 13 -5.55 2.35 9.95
CA ARG A 13 -4.38 1.64 10.48
C ARG A 13 -4.73 0.19 10.72
N ALA A 14 -3.89 -0.72 10.26
CA ALA A 14 -3.97 -2.12 10.64
C ALA A 14 -2.57 -2.71 10.80
N LYS A 15 -2.45 -3.81 11.55
CA LYS A 15 -1.24 -4.61 11.57
C LYS A 15 -1.23 -5.52 10.36
N VAL A 16 -2.29 -6.32 10.24
CA VAL A 16 -2.58 -7.15 9.07
C VAL A 16 -3.88 -6.65 8.43
N LEU A 17 -3.86 -6.42 7.13
CA LEU A 17 -5.04 -6.17 6.31
C LEU A 17 -5.23 -7.33 5.33
N GLY A 18 -6.39 -7.97 5.34
CA GLY A 18 -6.86 -8.90 4.31
C GLY A 18 -8.13 -8.35 3.67
N GLY A 19 -8.00 -7.52 2.64
CA GLY A 19 -9.13 -6.88 1.97
C GLY A 19 -8.83 -5.46 1.50
N VAL A 20 -9.72 -4.50 1.78
CA VAL A 20 -9.69 -3.15 1.19
C VAL A 20 -9.58 -2.06 2.25
N GLN A 21 -8.70 -1.09 2.02
CA GLN A 21 -8.58 0.15 2.79
C GLN A 21 -8.82 1.37 1.90
N LEU A 22 -9.78 2.21 2.26
CA LEU A 22 -10.13 3.44 1.54
C LEU A 22 -10.00 4.64 2.49
N GLY A 23 -9.08 5.56 2.23
CA GLY A 23 -8.86 6.70 3.11
C GLY A 23 -7.89 7.73 2.58
N LEU A 24 -7.62 8.80 3.32
CA LEU A 24 -6.56 9.73 2.93
C LEU A 24 -5.19 9.15 3.25
N PHE A 25 -5.06 8.58 4.45
CA PHE A 25 -3.84 7.96 4.95
C PHE A 25 -4.10 6.50 5.34
N ASN A 26 -3.44 5.57 4.67
CA ASN A 26 -3.53 4.14 4.98
C ASN A 26 -2.17 3.65 5.46
N THR A 27 -2.12 3.02 6.64
CA THR A 27 -0.90 2.41 7.18
C THR A 27 -1.14 0.97 7.60
N THR A 28 -0.30 0.07 7.09
CA THR A 28 -0.35 -1.36 7.42
C THR A 28 1.04 -1.91 7.68
N GLU A 29 1.19 -3.00 8.43
CA GLU A 29 2.47 -3.74 8.39
C GLU A 29 2.43 -4.71 7.21
N THR A 30 1.47 -5.62 7.19
CA THR A 30 1.24 -6.57 6.11
C THR A 30 -0.11 -6.34 5.48
N MET A 31 -0.14 -6.15 4.17
CA MET A 31 -1.36 -5.97 3.40
C MET A 31 -1.51 -7.08 2.36
N ALA A 32 -2.69 -7.67 2.29
CA ALA A 32 -3.15 -8.53 1.21
C ALA A 32 -4.49 -7.99 0.68
N GLY A 33 -4.48 -7.41 -0.52
CA GLY A 33 -5.65 -6.79 -1.13
C GLY A 33 -5.39 -5.42 -1.75
N PHE A 34 -6.14 -4.40 -1.33
CA PHE A 34 -6.19 -3.10 -2.01
C PHE A 34 -6.14 -1.92 -1.02
N GLN A 35 -5.28 -0.94 -1.29
CA GLN A 35 -5.23 0.34 -0.59
C GLN A 35 -5.46 1.48 -1.59
N LEU A 36 -6.44 2.35 -1.31
CA LEU A 36 -6.68 3.57 -2.05
C LEU A 36 -6.60 4.76 -1.10
N GLY A 37 -5.75 5.73 -1.42
CA GLY A 37 -5.66 6.96 -0.65
C GLY A 37 -4.71 8.01 -1.21
N MET A 38 -4.50 9.10 -0.49
CA MET A 38 -3.45 10.06 -0.86
C MET A 38 -2.08 9.49 -0.54
N GLU A 39 -1.95 8.87 0.63
CA GLU A 39 -0.74 8.21 1.10
C GLU A 39 -1.05 6.77 1.54
N ASN A 40 -0.31 5.82 0.99
CA ASN A 40 -0.35 4.42 1.40
C ASN A 40 1.04 3.99 1.87
N SER A 41 1.11 3.42 3.07
CA SER A 41 2.35 2.92 3.67
C SER A 41 2.17 1.50 4.18
N ALA A 42 3.06 0.60 3.76
CA ALA A 42 3.09 -0.78 4.19
C ALA A 42 4.53 -1.24 4.44
N LYS A 43 4.75 -2.34 5.17
CA LYS A 43 6.06 -3.03 5.13
C LYS A 43 6.07 -4.08 4.03
N THR A 44 5.00 -4.85 3.93
CA THR A 44 4.84 -5.88 2.91
C THR A 44 3.46 -5.76 2.27
N VAL A 45 3.44 -5.75 0.94
CA VAL A 45 2.22 -5.64 0.13
C VAL A 45 2.08 -6.86 -0.76
N TYR A 46 0.91 -7.50 -0.70
CA TYR A 46 0.43 -8.50 -1.64
C TYR A 46 -0.83 -7.97 -2.32
N GLY A 47 -0.69 -7.31 -3.47
CA GLY A 47 -1.82 -6.69 -4.17
C GLY A 47 -1.53 -5.28 -4.66
N PHE A 48 -2.43 -4.33 -4.40
CA PHE A 48 -2.43 -3.02 -5.06
C PHE A 48 -2.44 -1.86 -4.07
N GLN A 49 -1.60 -0.86 -4.34
CA GLN A 49 -1.67 0.45 -3.70
C GLN A 49 -1.89 1.53 -4.75
N ILE A 50 -2.92 2.35 -4.58
CA ILE A 50 -3.21 3.48 -5.47
C ILE A 50 -3.26 4.76 -4.64
N GLY A 51 -2.44 5.73 -5.00
CA GLY A 51 -2.41 7.02 -4.32
C GLY A 51 -1.44 8.03 -4.90
N LEU A 52 -1.28 9.18 -4.26
CA LEU A 52 -0.25 10.14 -4.68
C LEU A 52 1.13 9.66 -4.24
N TRP A 53 1.20 9.07 -3.04
CA TRP A 53 2.40 8.51 -2.45
C TRP A 53 2.15 7.08 -1.98
N ASN A 54 2.92 6.14 -2.52
CA ASN A 54 2.92 4.74 -2.10
C ASN A 54 4.32 4.38 -1.61
N SER A 55 4.41 3.70 -0.46
CA SER A 55 5.66 3.25 0.12
C SER A 55 5.51 1.87 0.70
N THR A 56 6.44 0.97 0.33
CA THR A 56 6.57 -0.35 0.94
C THR A 56 8.01 -0.80 1.01
N ASP A 57 8.32 -1.74 1.90
CA ASP A 57 9.64 -2.38 1.88
C ASP A 57 9.67 -3.51 0.84
N ASN A 58 8.63 -4.36 0.85
CA ASN A 58 8.47 -5.47 -0.08
C ASN A 58 7.14 -5.31 -0.83
N LEU A 59 7.19 -5.40 -2.16
CA LEU A 59 6.04 -5.31 -3.04
C LEU A 59 5.89 -6.62 -3.81
N HIS A 60 4.74 -7.27 -3.68
CA HIS A 60 4.29 -8.40 -4.48
C HIS A 60 2.97 -8.01 -5.15
N GLY A 61 3.06 -7.24 -6.23
CA GLY A 61 1.91 -6.62 -6.88
C GLY A 61 2.25 -5.27 -7.51
N ILE A 62 1.32 -4.31 -7.46
CA ILE A 62 1.39 -3.05 -8.22
C ILE A 62 1.20 -1.84 -7.30
N GLN A 63 1.97 -0.79 -7.53
CA GLN A 63 1.70 0.55 -7.01
C GLN A 63 1.41 1.52 -8.17
N LEU A 64 0.37 2.33 -8.01
CA LEU A 64 0.01 3.39 -8.93
C LEU A 64 -0.01 4.72 -8.19
N GLY A 65 0.81 5.66 -8.63
CA GLY A 65 0.90 6.94 -7.95
C GLY A 65 2.02 7.84 -8.44
N LEU A 66 1.97 9.11 -8.08
CA LEU A 66 3.01 10.08 -8.47
C LEU A 66 4.38 9.67 -7.92
N VAL A 67 4.39 9.15 -6.69
CA VAL A 67 5.57 8.61 -6.02
C VAL A 67 5.30 7.17 -5.57
N ASN A 68 6.10 6.22 -6.05
CA ASN A 68 6.05 4.83 -5.60
C ASN A 68 7.43 4.40 -5.11
N LEU A 69 7.53 3.98 -3.85
CA LEU A 69 8.78 3.57 -3.21
C LEU A 69 8.74 2.10 -2.82
N VAL A 70 9.81 1.38 -3.14
CA VAL A 70 10.01 -0.04 -2.77
C VAL A 70 11.43 -0.21 -2.21
N SER A 71 11.58 -0.30 -0.89
CA SER A 71 12.90 -0.31 -0.24
C SER A 71 13.80 -1.47 -0.68
N ASN A 72 13.23 -2.68 -0.75
CA ASN A 72 13.94 -3.92 -1.09
C ASN A 72 13.78 -4.34 -2.56
N GLY A 73 13.21 -3.45 -3.39
CA GLY A 73 13.05 -3.71 -4.82
C GLY A 73 14.34 -3.44 -5.61
N PRO A 74 14.46 -3.99 -6.83
CA PRO A 74 15.58 -3.67 -7.72
C PRO A 74 15.60 -2.18 -8.08
N ILE A 75 14.44 -1.54 -8.13
CA ILE A 75 14.27 -0.12 -8.40
C ILE A 75 13.50 0.50 -7.23
N LYS A 76 14.18 1.37 -6.48
CA LYS A 76 13.66 1.94 -5.23
C LYS A 76 12.55 2.96 -5.44
N PHE A 77 12.56 3.67 -6.56
CA PHE A 77 11.58 4.70 -6.88
C PHE A 77 11.16 4.58 -8.34
N LEU A 78 9.85 4.57 -8.59
CA LEU A 78 9.29 4.72 -9.92
C LEU A 78 8.11 5.69 -9.90
N PRO A 79 8.08 6.71 -10.77
CA PRO A 79 6.93 7.59 -10.89
C PRO A 79 5.81 6.91 -11.66
N VAL A 80 4.56 7.26 -11.34
CA VAL A 80 3.30 6.81 -11.96
C VAL A 80 2.97 5.33 -11.75
N PHE A 81 3.93 4.43 -11.92
CA PHE A 81 3.74 2.99 -11.91
C PHE A 81 4.95 2.26 -11.31
N ASN A 82 4.71 1.30 -10.41
CA ASN A 82 5.72 0.37 -9.91
C ASN A 82 5.14 -1.04 -9.82
N ILE A 83 5.97 -2.05 -10.05
CA ILE A 83 5.62 -3.46 -9.95
C ILE A 83 6.68 -4.20 -9.14
N GLY A 84 6.23 -5.09 -8.27
CA GLY A 84 7.09 -5.94 -7.46
C GLY A 84 6.67 -7.39 -7.58
N ILE A 85 7.68 -8.28 -7.59
CA ILE A 85 7.54 -9.73 -7.77
C ILE A 85 7.93 -10.41 -6.47
#